data_AF-A0A7X3XLN7-F1
#
_entry.id   AF-A0A7X3XLN7-F1
#
_cell.length_a   1.000
_cell.length_b   1.000
_cell.length_c   1.000
_cell.angle_alpha   90.00
_cell.angle_beta   90.00
_cell.angle_gamma   90.00
#
_symmetry.space_group_name_H-M   'P 1'
#
loop_
_entity.id
_entity.type
_entity.pdbx_description
1 polymer ?
#
loop_
_entity_poly.entity_id
_entity_poly.type
_entity_poly.pdbx_seq_one_letter_code
_entity_poly.pdbx_strand_id
1 'polypeptide(L)'
;MIHMNTPSNPSSEFAPGQIVFLKADPSVRGAVVAVFPSTPESRINVFAGGRIQSFHASQLQVSTASDILNRIIDAPSETIEQIEAVLRSPKKKSSDWDADRLLSEHFAPPVRFITYTGIKDLSKIATKSYLLRGVDADHKRTQIAKLQILFAFPKEKMPDLKPYVKIRAALKAQKLQPLEDPNERFHVDNKLLRQARKDKSNVNIVTRTGHVLNGQIQHFDKYVLYMRIGGKVVVVYRHGLFELTIGEPED
;
A
#
# COMPACT_ATOMS: atom_id res chain seq x y z
N MET A 1 -50.25 -2.55 10.89
CA MET A 1 -49.01 -3.04 10.25
C MET A 1 -48.76 -2.17 9.03
N ILE A 2 -47.95 -1.11 9.15
CA ILE A 2 -47.50 -0.31 8.01
C ILE A 2 -46.03 0.00 8.30
N HIS A 3 -45.14 -0.64 7.53
CA HIS A 3 -43.70 -0.43 7.64
C HIS A 3 -43.34 0.96 7.11
N MET A 4 -42.49 1.65 7.87
CA MET A 4 -41.88 2.93 7.54
C MET A 4 -40.92 2.77 6.35
N ASN A 5 -41.02 3.67 5.36
CA ASN A 5 -39.96 3.90 4.38
C ASN A 5 -39.19 5.15 4.81
N THR A 6 -38.07 4.94 5.51
CA THR A 6 -37.13 6.00 5.85
C THR A 6 -36.35 6.37 4.57
N PRO A 7 -36.29 7.65 4.14
CA PRO A 7 -35.50 8.03 2.98
C PRO A 7 -34.01 7.78 3.25
N SER A 8 -33.40 6.91 2.45
CA SER A 8 -31.98 6.64 2.46
C SER A 8 -31.21 7.92 2.13
N ASN A 9 -30.42 8.40 3.08
CA ASN A 9 -29.53 9.54 2.95
C ASN A 9 -28.53 9.29 1.78
N PRO A 10 -28.52 10.09 0.70
CA PRO A 10 -27.69 9.84 -0.51
C PRO A 10 -26.20 10.16 -0.33
N SER A 11 -25.75 10.47 0.88
CA SER A 11 -24.39 10.94 1.18
C SER A 11 -23.33 9.83 1.29
N SER A 12 -23.67 8.55 1.07
CA SER A 12 -22.71 7.43 1.18
C SER A 12 -22.41 6.68 -0.14
N GLU A 13 -22.94 7.12 -1.29
CA GLU A 13 -22.82 6.35 -2.54
C GLU A 13 -21.46 6.53 -3.24
N PHE A 14 -20.83 7.70 -3.07
CA PHE A 14 -19.60 8.07 -3.76
C PHE A 14 -18.40 8.18 -2.82
N ALA A 15 -17.24 7.70 -3.25
CA ALA A 15 -15.98 7.75 -2.53
C ALA A 15 -14.82 8.12 -3.48
N PRO A 16 -13.82 8.89 -3.02
CA PRO A 16 -12.63 9.21 -3.80
C PRO A 16 -11.94 7.95 -4.36
N GLY A 17 -11.54 8.02 -5.63
CA GLY A 17 -10.93 6.92 -6.38
C GLY A 17 -11.93 5.94 -7.01
N GLN A 18 -13.25 6.14 -6.87
CA GLN A 18 -14.24 5.39 -7.64
C GLN A 18 -14.35 5.93 -9.07
N ILE A 19 -14.60 5.02 -10.02
CA ILE A 19 -14.90 5.38 -11.41
C ILE A 19 -16.40 5.60 -11.55
N VAL A 20 -16.75 6.77 -12.08
CA VAL A 20 -18.12 7.17 -12.35
C VAL A 20 -18.28 7.61 -13.80
N PHE A 21 -19.50 7.54 -14.30
CA PHE A 21 -19.89 8.08 -15.61
C PHE A 21 -21.14 8.93 -15.48
N LEU A 22 -21.30 9.88 -16.40
CA LEU A 22 -22.51 10.67 -16.50
C LEU A 22 -23.67 9.79 -17.00
N LYS A 23 -24.81 9.82 -16.30
CA LYS A 23 -26.02 9.10 -16.72
C LYS A 23 -26.53 9.59 -18.07
N ALA A 24 -26.43 10.90 -18.32
CA ALA A 24 -26.86 11.53 -19.57
C ALA A 24 -25.91 11.25 -20.75
N ASP A 25 -24.63 11.00 -20.47
CA ASP A 25 -23.62 10.66 -21.47
C ASP A 25 -22.57 9.71 -20.87
N PRO A 26 -22.73 8.39 -21.07
CA PRO A 26 -21.81 7.39 -20.53
C PRO A 26 -20.39 7.43 -21.12
N SER A 27 -20.15 8.24 -22.17
CA SER A 27 -18.81 8.46 -22.74
C SER A 27 -17.95 9.37 -21.85
N VAL A 28 -18.59 10.26 -21.06
CA VAL A 28 -17.90 11.12 -20.12
C VAL A 28 -17.68 10.37 -18.82
N ARG A 29 -16.44 9.90 -18.63
CA ARG A 29 -16.00 9.08 -17.51
C ARG A 29 -14.86 9.73 -16.75
N GLY A 30 -14.81 9.48 -15.45
CA GLY A 30 -13.70 9.94 -14.64
C GLY A 30 -13.64 9.33 -13.25
N ALA A 31 -12.59 9.69 -12.53
CA ALA A 31 -12.39 9.25 -11.15
C ALA A 31 -12.88 10.33 -10.18
N VAL A 32 -13.66 9.93 -9.17
CA VAL A 32 -14.06 10.83 -8.07
C VAL A 32 -12.80 11.28 -7.34
N VAL A 33 -12.61 12.60 -7.26
CA VAL A 33 -11.50 13.24 -6.54
C VAL A 33 -11.95 13.69 -5.16
N ALA A 34 -13.16 14.23 -5.04
CA ALA A 34 -13.72 14.72 -3.79
C ALA A 34 -15.25 14.66 -3.81
N VAL A 35 -15.84 14.52 -2.62
CA VAL A 35 -17.29 14.49 -2.38
C VAL A 35 -17.61 15.61 -1.40
N PHE A 36 -18.48 16.52 -1.82
CA PHE A 36 -18.96 17.64 -1.01
C PHE A 36 -20.43 17.38 -0.65
N PRO A 37 -20.71 16.86 0.55
CA PRO A 37 -22.07 16.64 0.98
C PRO A 37 -22.77 17.99 1.19
N SER A 38 -23.91 18.18 0.53
CA SER A 38 -24.73 19.39 0.67
C SER A 38 -26.22 19.07 0.56
N THR A 39 -27.05 19.90 1.17
CA THR A 39 -28.51 19.91 1.01
C THR A 39 -28.90 20.99 0.00
N PRO A 40 -29.76 20.72 -1.00
CA PRO A 40 -30.55 19.50 -1.19
C PRO A 40 -29.79 18.35 -1.88
N GLU A 41 -28.62 18.59 -2.45
CA GLU A 41 -27.88 17.59 -3.21
C GLU A 41 -26.36 17.72 -3.05
N SER A 42 -25.66 16.58 -2.99
CA SER A 42 -24.19 16.52 -2.89
C SER A 42 -23.50 16.80 -4.23
N ARG A 43 -22.36 17.49 -4.18
CA ARG A 43 -21.52 17.77 -5.36
C ARG A 43 -20.30 16.88 -5.37
N ILE A 44 -19.99 16.31 -6.53
CA ILE A 44 -18.90 15.37 -6.72
C ILE A 44 -17.91 15.96 -7.71
N ASN A 45 -16.65 16.09 -7.30
CA ASN A 45 -15.57 16.46 -8.21
C ASN A 45 -15.03 15.19 -8.88
N VAL A 46 -15.04 15.18 -10.20
CA VAL A 46 -14.61 14.06 -11.03
C VAL A 46 -13.48 14.52 -11.95
N PHE A 47 -12.37 13.79 -11.97
CA PHE A 47 -11.30 14.01 -12.94
C PHE A 47 -11.64 13.28 -14.24
N ALA A 48 -12.03 14.03 -15.27
CA ALA A 48 -12.47 13.53 -16.57
C ALA A 48 -11.93 14.43 -17.69
N GLY A 49 -11.35 13.83 -18.74
CA GLY A 49 -10.80 14.58 -19.88
C GLY A 49 -9.61 15.48 -19.53
N GLY A 50 -8.77 15.07 -18.57
CA GLY A 50 -7.56 15.82 -18.16
C GLY A 50 -7.80 16.99 -17.22
N ARG A 51 -9.04 17.24 -16.78
CA ARG A 51 -9.42 18.31 -15.85
C ARG A 51 -10.40 17.83 -14.78
N ILE A 52 -10.48 18.55 -13.66
CA ILE A 52 -11.49 18.31 -12.62
C ILE A 52 -12.78 19.04 -13.01
N GLN A 53 -13.89 18.32 -13.02
CA GLN A 53 -15.23 18.84 -13.30
C GLN A 53 -16.17 18.49 -12.15
N SER A 54 -17.05 19.41 -11.77
CA SER A 54 -17.98 19.23 -10.66
C SER A 54 -19.35 18.82 -11.19
N PHE A 55 -19.89 17.72 -10.67
CA PHE A 55 -21.20 17.18 -11.04
C PHE A 55 -22.10 17.04 -9.82
N HIS A 56 -23.40 17.02 -10.06
CA HIS A 56 -24.38 16.65 -9.06
C HIS A 56 -24.40 15.13 -8.88
N ALA A 57 -24.59 14.65 -7.64
CA ALA A 57 -24.61 13.22 -7.35
C ALA A 57 -25.65 12.46 -8.21
N SER A 58 -26.82 13.05 -8.45
CA SER A 58 -27.87 12.45 -9.30
C SER A 58 -27.44 12.23 -10.75
N GLN A 59 -26.51 13.04 -11.26
CA GLN A 59 -26.01 12.98 -12.64
C GLN A 59 -25.01 11.85 -12.86
N LEU A 60 -24.47 11.27 -11.79
CA LEU A 60 -23.42 10.27 -11.84
C LEU A 60 -23.94 8.88 -11.49
N GLN A 61 -23.32 7.88 -12.10
CA GLN A 61 -23.51 6.48 -11.75
C GLN A 61 -22.15 5.81 -11.54
N VAL A 62 -22.04 4.97 -10.52
CA VAL A 62 -20.84 4.18 -10.24
C VAL A 62 -20.74 3.04 -11.26
N SER A 63 -19.57 2.88 -11.87
CA SER A 63 -19.32 1.72 -12.74
C SER A 63 -19.04 0.50 -11.88
N THR A 64 -19.86 -0.55 -12.01
CA THR A 64 -19.63 -1.82 -11.31
C THR A 64 -18.67 -2.73 -12.10
N ALA A 65 -18.07 -3.70 -11.41
CA ALA A 65 -17.20 -4.70 -12.05
C ALA A 65 -17.95 -5.53 -13.12
N SER A 66 -19.25 -5.72 -12.95
CA SER A 66 -20.12 -6.43 -13.90
C SER A 66 -20.37 -5.60 -15.17
N ASP A 67 -20.48 -4.27 -15.05
CA ASP A 67 -20.61 -3.37 -16.21
C ASP A 67 -19.35 -3.33 -17.08
N ILE A 68 -18.19 -3.57 -16.44
CA ILE A 68 -16.90 -3.66 -17.11
C ILE A 68 -16.77 -5.00 -17.84
N LEU A 69 -17.15 -6.11 -17.19
CA LEU A 69 -17.11 -7.45 -17.79
C LEU A 69 -18.08 -7.63 -18.95
N ASN A 70 -19.32 -7.15 -18.82
CA ASN A 70 -20.34 -7.29 -19.87
C ASN A 70 -19.95 -6.54 -21.16
N ARG A 71 -19.21 -5.44 -21.06
CA ARG A 71 -18.77 -4.67 -22.24
C ARG A 71 -17.54 -5.24 -22.95
N ILE A 72 -16.77 -6.11 -22.30
CA ILE A 72 -15.64 -6.79 -22.95
C ILE A 72 -16.13 -7.84 -23.96
N ILE A 73 -17.32 -8.40 -23.73
CA ILE A 73 -17.91 -9.45 -24.58
C ILE A 73 -18.46 -8.87 -25.90
N ASP A 74 -18.93 -7.61 -25.89
CA ASP A 74 -19.54 -6.95 -27.06
C ASP A 74 -18.64 -5.90 -27.74
N ALA A 75 -17.37 -5.79 -27.34
CA ALA A 75 -16.47 -4.79 -27.89
C ALA A 75 -16.00 -5.16 -29.32
N PRO A 76 -16.00 -4.21 -30.29
CA PRO A 76 -15.42 -4.45 -31.61
C PRO A 76 -13.95 -4.84 -31.49
N SER A 77 -13.47 -5.73 -32.36
CA SER A 77 -12.12 -6.32 -32.33
C SER A 77 -10.99 -5.26 -32.25
N GLU A 78 -11.18 -4.09 -32.86
CA GLU A 78 -10.25 -2.96 -32.79
C GLU A 78 -10.08 -2.41 -31.35
N THR A 79 -11.10 -2.51 -30.51
CA THR A 79 -11.07 -2.09 -29.10
C THR A 79 -10.22 -3.06 -28.27
N ILE A 80 -10.30 -4.36 -28.56
CA ILE A 80 -9.47 -5.39 -27.92
C ILE A 80 -8.01 -5.17 -28.31
N GLU A 81 -7.73 -4.87 -29.58
CA GLU A 81 -6.38 -4.63 -30.07
C GLU A 81 -5.77 -3.33 -29.49
N GLN A 82 -6.56 -2.27 -29.32
CA GLN A 82 -6.13 -1.03 -28.65
C GLN A 82 -5.93 -1.23 -27.13
N ILE A 83 -6.78 -2.03 -26.47
CA ILE A 83 -6.59 -2.40 -25.07
C ILE A 83 -5.32 -3.25 -24.92
N GLU A 84 -5.12 -4.23 -25.80
CA GLU A 84 -3.88 -5.01 -25.84
C GLU A 84 -2.67 -4.13 -26.14
N ALA A 85 -2.77 -3.14 -27.02
CA ALA A 85 -1.69 -2.18 -27.29
C ALA A 85 -1.38 -1.28 -26.08
N VAL A 86 -2.39 -0.88 -25.29
CA VAL A 86 -2.19 -0.16 -24.02
C VAL A 86 -1.62 -1.09 -22.93
N LEU A 87 -2.04 -2.35 -22.87
CA LEU A 87 -1.46 -3.34 -21.94
C LEU A 87 -0.04 -3.75 -22.33
N ARG A 88 0.27 -3.77 -23.63
CA ARG A 88 1.61 -4.02 -24.21
C ARG A 88 2.48 -2.76 -24.21
N SER A 89 1.89 -1.57 -24.07
CA SER A 89 2.67 -0.34 -23.93
C SER A 89 3.54 -0.48 -22.68
N PRO A 90 4.85 -0.22 -22.76
CA PRO A 90 5.75 -0.49 -21.65
C PRO A 90 5.31 0.38 -20.47
N LYS A 91 4.72 -0.26 -19.44
CA LYS A 91 4.57 0.35 -18.12
C LYS A 91 5.92 0.96 -17.80
N LYS A 92 5.95 2.30 -17.68
CA LYS A 92 7.10 3.13 -17.33
C LYS A 92 8.00 2.30 -16.42
N LYS A 93 9.17 1.84 -16.93
CA LYS A 93 10.02 0.81 -16.30
C LYS A 93 9.99 1.01 -14.78
N SER A 94 9.13 0.27 -14.10
CA SER A 94 9.11 0.32 -12.65
C SER A 94 10.41 -0.36 -12.28
N SER A 95 11.21 0.32 -11.48
CA SER A 95 12.38 -0.32 -10.87
C SER A 95 11.91 -1.65 -10.27
N ASP A 96 12.73 -2.70 -10.33
CA ASP A 96 12.45 -4.00 -9.67
C ASP A 96 12.16 -3.82 -8.16
N TRP A 97 12.49 -2.65 -7.62
CA TRP A 97 12.19 -2.20 -6.26
C TRP A 97 10.88 -1.40 -6.24
N ASP A 98 9.79 -2.13 -6.05
CA ASP A 98 8.47 -1.62 -5.66
C ASP A 98 7.96 -2.54 -4.54
N ALA A 99 7.66 -1.99 -3.36
CA ALA A 99 7.31 -2.78 -2.19
C ALA A 99 6.02 -3.55 -2.41
N ASP A 100 5.05 -2.95 -3.08
CA ASP A 100 3.75 -3.55 -3.33
C ASP A 100 3.92 -4.74 -4.27
N ARG A 101 4.65 -4.54 -5.37
CA ARG A 101 4.98 -5.60 -6.32
C ARG A 101 5.84 -6.70 -5.70
N LEU A 102 6.85 -6.33 -4.91
CA LEU A 102 7.75 -7.28 -4.25
C LEU A 102 6.97 -8.20 -3.29
N LEU A 103 6.04 -7.62 -2.51
CA LEU A 103 5.21 -8.36 -1.56
C LEU A 103 4.16 -9.25 -2.24
N SER A 104 3.56 -8.82 -3.35
CA SER A 104 2.48 -9.56 -4.02
C SER A 104 2.94 -10.55 -5.08
N GLU A 105 4.03 -10.25 -5.80
CA GLU A 105 4.44 -11.01 -6.99
C GLU A 105 5.76 -11.77 -6.80
N HIS A 106 6.69 -11.26 -5.98
CA HIS A 106 8.06 -11.79 -5.93
C HIS A 106 8.39 -12.56 -4.65
N PHE A 107 7.78 -12.21 -3.52
CA PHE A 107 7.99 -12.96 -2.28
C PHE A 107 7.20 -14.26 -2.29
N ALA A 108 7.87 -15.35 -1.93
CA ALA A 108 7.21 -16.64 -1.73
C ALA A 108 6.16 -16.53 -0.60
N PRO A 109 4.90 -16.90 -0.85
CA PRO A 109 3.87 -16.88 0.19
C PRO A 109 4.04 -18.05 1.17
N PRO A 110 3.62 -17.90 2.44
CA PRO A 110 3.10 -16.66 3.02
C PRO A 110 4.23 -15.67 3.31
N VAL A 111 3.93 -14.38 3.15
CA VAL A 111 4.81 -13.30 3.61
C VAL A 111 4.53 -13.04 5.08
N ARG A 112 5.60 -12.98 5.87
CA ARG A 112 5.56 -12.63 7.28
C ARG A 112 5.68 -11.12 7.42
N PHE A 113 4.69 -10.52 8.08
CA PHE A 113 4.65 -9.11 8.44
C PHE A 113 4.87 -8.98 9.95
N ILE A 114 5.90 -8.23 10.33
CA ILE A 114 6.10 -7.80 11.71
C ILE A 114 5.42 -6.45 11.87
N THR A 115 4.47 -6.36 12.78
CA THR A 115 3.63 -5.19 13.02
C THR A 115 3.80 -4.67 14.45
N TYR A 116 3.23 -3.50 14.73
CA TYR A 116 3.15 -2.98 16.11
C TYR A 116 2.37 -3.90 17.06
N THR A 117 1.42 -4.67 16.53
CA THR A 117 0.52 -5.53 17.30
C THR A 117 0.93 -7.01 17.29
N GLY A 118 2.04 -7.36 16.65
CA GLY A 118 2.53 -8.73 16.59
C GLY A 118 2.90 -9.20 15.18
N ILE A 119 2.73 -10.49 14.92
CA ILE A 119 3.13 -11.13 13.66
C ILE A 119 1.88 -11.49 12.87
N LYS A 120 1.89 -11.23 11.57
CA LYS A 120 0.86 -11.68 10.63
C LYS A 120 1.51 -12.38 9.45
N ASP A 121 1.14 -13.63 9.21
CA ASP A 121 1.57 -14.39 8.03
C ASP A 121 0.43 -14.37 7.01
N LEU A 122 0.62 -13.77 5.84
CA LEU A 122 -0.42 -13.62 4.82
C LEU A 122 0.03 -14.14 3.46
N SER A 123 -0.91 -14.78 2.76
CA SER A 123 -0.82 -15.17 1.36
C SER A 123 -1.79 -14.36 0.50
N LYS A 124 -1.73 -14.51 -0.83
CA LYS A 124 -2.64 -13.82 -1.79
C LYS A 124 -2.71 -12.31 -1.52
N ILE A 125 -1.53 -11.70 -1.43
CA ILE A 125 -1.38 -10.31 -1.00
C ILE A 125 -1.86 -9.38 -2.11
N ALA A 126 -2.67 -8.40 -1.73
CA ALA A 126 -3.05 -7.29 -2.57
C ALA A 126 -2.87 -5.99 -1.79
N THR A 127 -2.20 -5.02 -2.40
CA THR A 127 -1.97 -3.72 -1.79
C THR A 127 -2.84 -2.66 -2.45
N LYS A 128 -3.32 -1.70 -1.68
CA LYS A 128 -4.03 -0.53 -2.19
C LYS A 128 -3.76 0.65 -1.28
N SER A 129 -3.13 1.70 -1.82
CA SER A 129 -2.84 2.95 -1.11
C SER A 129 -2.20 2.68 0.27
N TYR A 130 -2.96 2.85 1.35
CA TYR A 130 -2.52 2.71 2.75
C TYR A 130 -2.84 1.37 3.39
N LEU A 131 -3.42 0.44 2.63
CA LEU A 131 -3.89 -0.85 3.13
C LEU A 131 -3.20 -1.99 2.39
N LEU A 132 -2.97 -3.07 3.12
CA LEU A 132 -2.58 -4.37 2.64
C LEU A 132 -3.67 -5.36 2.99
N ARG A 133 -4.06 -6.19 2.03
CA ARG A 133 -5.01 -7.28 2.20
C ARG A 133 -4.30 -8.59 1.92
N GLY A 134 -4.73 -9.64 2.59
CA GLY A 134 -4.25 -10.99 2.35
C GLY A 134 -5.15 -12.02 3.02
N VAL A 135 -4.72 -13.27 2.92
CA VAL A 135 -5.41 -14.43 3.49
C VAL A 135 -4.47 -15.10 4.48
N ASP A 136 -4.92 -15.32 5.71
CA ASP A 136 -4.13 -16.03 6.73
C ASP A 136 -4.22 -17.56 6.58
N ALA A 137 -3.62 -18.29 7.51
CA ALA A 137 -3.58 -19.74 7.52
C ALA A 137 -4.98 -20.39 7.67
N ASP A 138 -5.93 -19.68 8.28
CA ASP A 138 -7.30 -20.14 8.49
C ASP A 138 -8.22 -19.77 7.29
N HIS A 139 -7.62 -19.38 6.17
CA HIS A 139 -8.29 -18.87 4.98
C HIS A 139 -9.13 -17.61 5.20
N LYS A 140 -8.93 -16.91 6.31
CA LYS A 140 -9.65 -15.69 6.64
C LYS A 140 -9.01 -14.49 5.94
N ARG A 141 -9.86 -13.65 5.34
CA ARG A 141 -9.43 -12.37 4.75
C ARG A 141 -9.04 -11.42 5.87
N THR A 142 -7.79 -10.96 5.83
CA THR A 142 -7.22 -10.04 6.80
C THR A 142 -6.77 -8.76 6.10
N GLN A 143 -6.96 -7.63 6.78
CA GLN A 143 -6.48 -6.32 6.34
C GLN A 143 -5.53 -5.74 7.38
N ILE A 144 -4.46 -5.10 6.91
CA ILE A 144 -3.45 -4.41 7.71
C ILE A 144 -3.25 -3.02 7.12
N ALA A 145 -3.30 -1.97 7.96
CA ALA A 145 -2.85 -0.65 7.52
C ALA A 145 -1.32 -0.65 7.37
N LYS A 146 -0.78 -0.08 6.28
CA LYS A 146 0.67 -0.07 6.01
C LYS A 146 1.45 0.63 7.14
N LEU A 147 0.85 1.62 7.82
CA LEU A 147 1.43 2.27 9.01
C LEU A 147 1.58 1.34 10.23
N GLN A 148 0.95 0.16 10.21
CA GLN A 148 1.11 -0.84 11.25
C GLN A 148 2.29 -1.78 10.96
N ILE A 149 2.86 -1.76 9.75
CA ILE A 149 3.87 -2.71 9.31
C ILE A 149 5.26 -2.12 9.54
N LEU A 150 6.11 -2.83 10.28
CA LEU A 150 7.48 -2.44 10.53
C LEU A 150 8.41 -2.99 9.46
N PHE A 151 8.31 -4.29 9.21
CA PHE A 151 9.07 -4.96 8.16
C PHE A 151 8.41 -6.27 7.71
N ALA A 152 8.78 -6.74 6.53
CA ALA A 152 8.21 -7.92 5.91
C ALA A 152 9.24 -8.73 5.12
N PHE A 153 9.06 -10.05 5.09
CA PHE A 153 9.91 -11.01 4.41
C PHE A 153 9.16 -12.33 4.14
N PRO A 154 9.58 -13.17 3.17
CA PRO A 154 8.96 -14.48 2.97
C PRO A 154 9.13 -15.35 4.22
N LYS A 155 8.04 -15.94 4.76
CA LYS A 155 8.04 -16.67 6.04
C LYS A 155 9.11 -17.77 6.08
N GLU A 156 9.29 -18.47 4.97
CA GLU A 156 10.29 -19.52 4.80
C GLU A 156 11.73 -19.06 5.06
N LYS A 157 12.02 -17.75 4.97
CA LYS A 157 13.36 -17.19 5.26
C LYS A 157 13.59 -16.88 6.74
N MET A 158 12.60 -17.09 7.60
CA MET A 158 12.72 -16.84 9.04
C MET A 158 13.91 -17.57 9.70
N PRO A 159 14.21 -18.85 9.41
CA PRO A 159 15.36 -19.53 10.02
C PRO A 159 16.68 -18.81 9.75
N ASP A 160 16.87 -18.35 8.50
CA ASP A 160 18.08 -17.65 8.07
C ASP A 160 18.14 -16.21 8.62
N LEU A 161 16.99 -15.58 8.85
CA LEU A 161 16.89 -14.21 9.38
C LEU A 161 17.01 -14.13 10.90
N LYS A 162 16.59 -15.18 11.62
CA LYS A 162 16.50 -15.19 13.09
C LYS A 162 17.80 -14.72 13.80
N PRO A 163 19.02 -15.11 13.37
CA PRO A 163 20.25 -14.66 14.02
C PRO A 163 20.52 -13.16 13.91
N TYR A 164 19.94 -12.50 12.90
CA TYR A 164 20.19 -11.10 12.57
C TYR A 164 19.09 -10.15 13.09
N VAL A 165 18.08 -10.70 13.78
CA VAL A 165 16.98 -9.94 14.36
C VAL A 165 17.03 -10.07 15.87
N LYS A 166 17.46 -9.01 16.55
CA LYS A 166 17.49 -8.92 18.02
C LYS A 166 16.33 -8.05 18.51
N ILE A 167 16.06 -8.10 19.82
CA ILE A 167 15.07 -7.23 20.47
C ILE A 167 15.78 -6.41 21.55
N ARG A 168 15.73 -5.07 21.43
CA ARG A 168 16.10 -4.14 22.51
C ARG A 168 14.95 -4.08 23.52
N ALA A 169 15.08 -4.83 24.62
CA ALA A 169 14.02 -5.03 25.61
C ALA A 169 13.50 -3.72 26.22
N ALA A 170 14.38 -2.77 26.51
CA ALA A 170 14.02 -1.45 27.04
C ALA A 170 13.08 -0.68 26.11
N LEU A 171 13.32 -0.72 24.79
CA LEU A 171 12.46 -0.04 23.82
C LEU A 171 11.14 -0.79 23.63
N LYS A 172 11.17 -2.13 23.61
CA LYS A 172 9.95 -2.95 23.55
C LYS A 172 9.03 -2.70 24.75
N ALA A 173 9.59 -2.48 25.94
CA ALA A 173 8.83 -2.19 27.16
C ALA A 173 8.03 -0.88 27.07
N GLN A 174 8.47 0.08 26.24
CA GLN A 174 7.78 1.36 26.05
C GLN A 174 6.49 1.25 25.23
N LYS A 175 6.26 0.12 24.53
CA LYS A 175 5.05 -0.13 23.73
C LYS A 175 4.69 1.03 22.79
N LEU A 176 5.70 1.62 22.16
CA LEU A 176 5.53 2.77 21.26
C LEU A 176 4.55 2.43 20.13
N GLN A 177 3.68 3.39 19.83
CA GLN A 177 2.67 3.27 18.79
C GLN A 177 3.16 3.84 17.45
N PRO A 178 2.47 3.54 16.34
CA PRO A 178 2.70 4.22 15.06
C PRO A 178 2.57 5.73 15.22
N LEU A 179 3.43 6.49 14.53
CA LEU A 179 3.31 7.94 14.43
C LEU A 179 2.52 8.31 13.18
N GLU A 180 1.35 8.93 13.37
CA GLU A 180 0.49 9.35 12.26
C GLU A 180 1.05 10.57 11.54
N ASP A 181 1.61 11.54 12.28
CA ASP A 181 2.27 12.71 11.70
C ASP A 181 3.63 12.31 11.08
N PRO A 182 3.83 12.52 9.77
CA PRO A 182 5.12 12.32 9.13
C PRO A 182 6.29 13.10 9.74
N ASN A 183 6.06 14.26 10.37
CA ASN A 183 7.09 15.14 10.91
C ASN A 183 7.67 14.65 12.25
N GLU A 184 6.89 13.89 13.01
CA GLU A 184 7.33 13.28 14.28
C GLU A 184 8.15 12.00 14.04
N ARG A 185 8.09 11.45 12.82
CA ARG A 185 8.78 10.20 12.49
C ARG A 185 10.27 10.40 12.40
N PHE A 186 11.01 9.36 12.78
CA PHE A 186 12.44 9.31 12.56
C PHE A 186 12.75 9.49 11.07
N HIS A 187 13.50 10.55 10.74
CA HIS A 187 13.90 10.85 9.38
C HIS A 187 15.34 10.44 9.15
N VAL A 188 15.58 9.67 8.10
CA VAL A 188 16.93 9.31 7.66
C VAL A 188 17.26 10.11 6.42
N ASP A 189 18.41 10.79 6.42
CA ASP A 189 18.89 11.50 5.25
C ASP A 189 19.12 10.53 4.08
N ASN A 190 18.53 10.82 2.92
CA ASN A 190 18.73 10.04 1.71
C ASN A 190 20.19 10.08 1.21
N LYS A 191 20.97 11.12 1.51
CA LYS A 191 22.41 11.19 1.22
C LYS A 191 23.16 10.11 1.99
N LEU A 192 22.84 9.95 3.29
CA LEU A 192 23.39 8.92 4.15
C LEU A 192 23.05 7.52 3.61
N LEU A 193 21.78 7.26 3.25
CA LEU A 193 21.35 5.98 2.67
C LEU A 193 22.03 5.68 1.32
N ARG A 194 22.23 6.69 0.46
CA ARG A 194 22.95 6.54 -0.82
C ARG A 194 24.41 6.18 -0.58
N GLN A 195 25.05 6.82 0.38
CA GLN A 195 26.45 6.56 0.73
C GLN A 195 26.61 5.14 1.29
N ALA A 196 25.80 4.76 2.28
CA ALA A 196 25.80 3.41 2.84
C ALA A 196 25.59 2.32 1.77
N ARG A 197 24.69 2.55 0.80
CA ARG A 197 24.49 1.64 -0.34
C ARG A 197 25.72 1.58 -1.24
N LYS A 198 26.32 2.72 -1.59
CA LYS A 198 27.50 2.80 -2.47
C LYS A 198 28.69 2.06 -1.86
N ASP A 199 28.92 2.28 -0.57
CA ASP A 199 30.04 1.71 0.17
C ASP A 199 29.77 0.27 0.64
N LYS A 200 28.53 -0.22 0.43
CA LYS A 200 28.03 -1.51 0.94
C LYS A 200 28.22 -1.63 2.46
N SER A 201 28.17 -0.50 3.16
CA SER A 201 28.30 -0.44 4.61
C SER A 201 27.18 -1.23 5.27
N ASN A 202 27.52 -1.85 6.39
CA ASN A 202 26.51 -2.45 7.24
C ASN A 202 25.71 -1.33 7.94
N VAL A 203 24.40 -1.54 8.07
CA VAL A 203 23.48 -0.60 8.69
C VAL A 203 22.74 -1.33 9.80
N ASN A 204 22.71 -0.72 10.97
CA ASN A 204 21.88 -1.16 12.08
C ASN A 204 20.62 -0.31 12.13
N ILE A 205 19.46 -0.97 12.15
CA ILE A 205 18.17 -0.32 12.24
C ILE A 205 17.46 -0.80 13.50
N VAL A 206 16.96 0.15 14.28
CA VAL A 206 16.06 -0.12 15.38
C VAL A 206 14.65 0.34 15.00
N THR A 207 13.69 -0.55 15.12
CA THR A 207 12.26 -0.22 14.95
C THR A 207 11.65 0.28 16.25
N ARG A 208 10.52 0.99 16.17
CA ARG A 208 9.79 1.53 17.32
C ARG A 208 9.30 0.46 18.31
N THR A 209 9.20 -0.81 17.91
CA THR A 209 8.88 -1.92 18.83
C THR A 209 10.12 -2.63 19.40
N GLY A 210 11.31 -2.11 19.13
CA GLY A 210 12.56 -2.65 19.66
C GLY A 210 13.23 -3.70 18.80
N HIS A 211 12.72 -4.05 17.61
CA HIS A 211 13.45 -4.95 16.72
C HIS A 211 14.70 -4.26 16.18
N VAL A 212 15.83 -4.93 16.31
CA VAL A 212 17.13 -4.52 15.81
C VAL A 212 17.47 -5.39 14.62
N LEU A 213 17.66 -4.78 13.44
CA LEU A 213 17.97 -5.44 12.19
C LEU A 213 19.32 -4.96 11.70
N ASN A 214 20.19 -5.90 11.34
CA ASN A 214 21.54 -5.60 10.85
C ASN A 214 21.71 -6.13 9.41
N GLY A 215 22.09 -5.25 8.49
CA GLY A 215 22.35 -5.63 7.10
C GLY A 215 22.65 -4.46 6.18
N GLN A 216 22.62 -4.72 4.87
CA GLN A 216 23.01 -3.75 3.84
C GLN A 216 21.79 -3.19 3.10
N ILE A 217 21.81 -1.90 2.79
CA ILE A 217 20.78 -1.29 1.94
C ILE A 217 21.01 -1.72 0.49
N GLN A 218 20.01 -2.36 -0.13
CA GLN A 218 20.01 -2.68 -1.57
C GLN A 218 19.37 -1.56 -2.39
N HIS A 219 18.25 -1.04 -1.89
CA HIS A 219 17.51 0.06 -2.49
C HIS A 219 16.68 0.78 -1.42
N PHE A 220 16.13 1.95 -1.75
CA PHE A 220 15.14 2.60 -0.90
C PHE A 220 14.32 3.60 -1.72
N ASP A 221 13.12 3.89 -1.23
CA ASP A 221 12.26 4.95 -1.73
C ASP A 221 11.81 5.87 -0.58
N LYS A 222 10.76 6.67 -0.81
CA LYS A 222 10.22 7.59 0.20
C LYS A 222 9.65 6.87 1.42
N TYR A 223 9.21 5.62 1.29
CA TYR A 223 8.42 4.90 2.29
C TYR A 223 9.13 3.68 2.86
N VAL A 224 9.96 2.99 2.06
CA VAL A 224 10.59 1.75 2.47
C VAL A 224 12.10 1.71 2.18
N LEU A 225 12.79 0.89 2.94
CA LEU A 225 14.15 0.45 2.72
C LEU A 225 14.09 -1.03 2.30
N TYR A 226 14.80 -1.38 1.23
CA TYR A 226 14.99 -2.76 0.81
C TYR A 226 16.36 -3.18 1.30
N MET A 227 16.39 -4.01 2.34
CA MET A 227 17.62 -4.43 2.99
C MET A 227 17.96 -5.87 2.63
N ARG A 228 19.26 -6.17 2.57
CA ARG A 228 19.80 -7.53 2.56
C ARG A 228 20.30 -7.87 3.96
N ILE A 229 19.63 -8.80 4.62
CA ILE A 229 19.89 -9.26 5.99
C ILE A 229 20.10 -10.78 5.92
N GLY A 230 21.25 -11.28 6.38
CA GLY A 230 21.58 -12.71 6.23
C GLY A 230 21.50 -13.22 4.78
N GLY A 231 21.80 -12.34 3.81
CA GLY A 231 21.65 -12.64 2.37
C GLY A 231 20.21 -12.61 1.84
N LYS A 232 19.20 -12.35 2.67
CA LYS A 232 17.79 -12.31 2.27
C LYS A 232 17.27 -10.89 2.15
N VAL A 233 16.33 -10.68 1.23
CA VAL A 233 15.67 -9.39 1.07
C VAL A 233 14.61 -9.22 2.15
N VAL A 234 14.66 -8.09 2.84
CA VAL A 234 13.68 -7.66 3.85
C VAL A 234 13.21 -6.25 3.48
N VAL A 235 11.90 -6.06 3.42
CA VAL A 235 11.29 -4.73 3.24
C VAL A 235 11.10 -4.12 4.61
N VAL A 236 11.71 -2.97 4.87
CA VAL A 236 11.59 -2.24 6.15
C VAL A 236 10.88 -0.91 5.90
N TYR A 237 9.80 -0.64 6.62
CA TYR A 237 9.04 0.59 6.44
C TYR A 237 9.64 1.73 7.27
N ARG A 238 9.91 2.86 6.62
CA ARG A 238 10.61 4.01 7.22
C ARG A 238 9.84 4.64 8.38
N HIS A 239 8.50 4.59 8.36
CA HIS A 239 7.68 5.11 9.46
C HIS A 239 7.84 4.30 10.77
N GLY A 240 8.34 3.06 10.67
CA GLY A 240 8.57 2.18 11.81
C GLY A 240 9.94 2.34 12.44
N LEU A 241 10.82 3.19 11.88
CA LEU A 241 12.17 3.41 12.38
C LEU A 241 12.15 4.23 13.66
N PHE A 242 13.01 3.86 14.58
CA PHE A 242 13.33 4.59 15.80
C PHE A 242 14.76 5.15 15.73
N GLU A 243 15.68 4.36 15.17
CA GLU A 243 17.10 4.69 15.08
C GLU A 243 17.71 4.01 13.84
N LEU A 244 18.75 4.63 13.27
CA LEU A 244 19.57 4.04 12.23
C LEU A 244 21.02 4.49 12.40
N THR A 245 21.95 3.54 12.45
CA THR A 245 23.39 3.79 12.50
C THR A 245 24.12 3.04 11.38
N ILE A 246 25.24 3.57 10.93
CA ILE A 246 26.12 2.93 9.94
C ILE A 246 27.33 2.36 10.68
N GLY A 247 27.70 1.12 10.36
CA GLY A 247 28.86 0.45 10.95
C GLY A 247 28.45 -0.67 11.90
N GLU A 248 29.34 -0.99 12.84
CA GLU A 248 29.05 -2.00 13.85
C GLU A 248 28.05 -1.45 14.88
N PRO A 249 27.15 -2.30 15.42
CA PRO A 249 26.30 -1.89 16.52
C PRO A 249 27.16 -1.40 17.69
N GLU A 250 26.79 -0.28 18.30
CA GLU A 250 27.17 -0.05 19.70
C GLU A 250 26.37 -1.06 20.54
N ASP A 251 27.11 -1.89 21.31
CA ASP A 251 26.56 -2.94 22.16
C ASP A 251 25.59 -2.42 23.24
#